data_AF-A0A7W3R9G1-F1
#
_entry.id   AF-A0A7W3R9G1-F1
#
_cell.length_a   1.000
_cell.length_b   1.000
_cell.length_c   1.000
_cell.angle_alpha   90.00
_cell.angle_beta   90.00
_cell.angle_gamma   90.00
#
_symmetry.space_group_name_H-M   'P 1'
#
loop_
_entity.id
_entity.type
_entity.pdbx_description
1 polymer ?
#
loop_
_entity_poly.entity_id
_entity_poly.type
_entity_poly.pdbx_seq_one_letter_code
_entity_poly.pdbx_strand_id
1 'polypeptide(L)'
;MPQKAPPGAVLERRYRDLVRLAYLVLPGKGKRIHRLAVAQRIVDGEFPLLGGRAARPGRFGYARMRTRVLRRAMRPAWWLRVGLGPWLRGLPPRLPDPALTLALAELDPAVRVAYVLREVEKMPRYAVRDQLVELGVPEPAAVLEAVEAVSGVPDLGGRSAGVLSDLSVRQAHRRALRRRTRLPIAVATALTVALVGTVFVLETSPSSNPAEALQGKLVKAPPRDWAGAPRTLDVWPARGTLVTDDEFTARAHAAWVRKAGRDAAPQLLYAGRIGATSTALLRHGDRVARYTEPGRTLEEVPSRKGAEVLPLGGGHYLVAPWATKVETPDGKDMTLREGVAGPVAADTTCRRGPVLRLTDPEGSVMLAELGGPAPAAVRHRASAGADPKAVAPDSAGLRLWERLGCALPAPDRPVNEAVAWEFWSGRLPEQARPARWVCTRYTHPGGETSTQATLIEPNGRHHRAGACDGQRPVSGLWWRSPRKSWYYLAAAAPGAVPRVKGPVRVAGLSGRLLVATGPRLTQRPDGQVTVTARRA
;
A
#
# COMPACT_ATOMS: atom_id res chain seq x y z
N MET A 1 -15.08 -25.78 24.89
CA MET A 1 -15.91 -24.58 24.62
C MET A 1 -15.50 -23.97 23.29
N PRO A 2 -16.41 -23.76 22.31
CA PRO A 2 -16.02 -23.19 21.02
C PRO A 2 -15.61 -21.73 21.19
N GLN A 3 -14.39 -21.39 20.76
CA GLN A 3 -13.89 -20.01 20.77
C GLN A 3 -14.86 -19.10 20.01
N LYS A 4 -15.44 -18.12 20.73
CA LYS A 4 -16.36 -17.15 20.15
C LYS A 4 -15.60 -16.31 19.13
N ALA A 5 -15.95 -16.46 17.85
CA ALA A 5 -15.26 -15.77 16.76
C ALA A 5 -15.15 -14.25 17.04
N PRO A 6 -14.01 -13.61 16.73
CA PRO A 6 -13.83 -12.19 16.99
C PRO A 6 -14.94 -11.37 16.28
N PRO A 7 -15.44 -10.28 16.88
CA PRO A 7 -16.59 -9.53 16.36
C PRO A 7 -16.47 -9.10 14.89
N GLY A 8 -15.25 -8.83 14.42
CA GLY A 8 -14.96 -8.49 13.03
C GLY A 8 -15.20 -9.65 12.05
N ALA A 9 -14.88 -10.89 12.43
CA ALA A 9 -15.07 -12.07 11.59
C ALA A 9 -16.56 -12.41 11.39
N VAL A 10 -17.40 -12.15 12.40
CA VAL A 10 -18.86 -12.32 12.30
C VAL A 10 -19.47 -11.32 11.32
N LEU A 11 -18.98 -10.07 11.32
CA LEU A 11 -19.44 -9.02 10.41
C LEU A 11 -19.01 -9.29 8.96
N GLU A 12 -17.78 -9.76 8.76
CA GLU A 12 -17.27 -10.13 7.44
C GLU A 12 -18.04 -11.31 6.84
N ARG A 13 -18.37 -12.31 7.66
CA ARG A 13 -19.25 -13.41 7.25
C ARG A 13 -20.63 -12.89 6.82
N ARG A 14 -21.29 -12.07 7.67
CA ARG A 14 -22.63 -11.50 7.36
C ARG A 14 -22.64 -10.65 6.10
N TYR A 15 -21.61 -9.85 5.85
CA TYR A 15 -21.50 -9.07 4.61
C TYR A 15 -21.39 -9.98 3.39
N ARG A 16 -20.55 -11.02 3.46
CA ARG A 16 -20.36 -12.01 2.39
C ARG A 16 -21.67 -12.74 2.07
N ASP A 17 -22.40 -13.16 3.11
CA ASP A 17 -23.69 -13.83 2.98
C ASP A 17 -24.72 -12.93 2.27
N LEU A 18 -24.80 -11.66 2.65
CA LEU A 18 -25.70 -10.69 1.99
C LEU A 18 -25.32 -10.42 0.53
N VAL A 19 -24.03 -10.35 0.18
CA VAL A 19 -23.59 -10.16 -1.22
C VAL A 19 -23.91 -11.40 -2.04
N ARG A 20 -23.72 -12.60 -1.47
CA ARG A 20 -24.10 -13.87 -2.11
C ARG A 20 -25.59 -13.92 -2.39
N LEU A 21 -26.42 -13.60 -1.40
CA LEU A 21 -27.88 -13.52 -1.54
C LEU A 21 -28.29 -12.54 -2.63
N ALA A 22 -27.77 -11.32 -2.61
CA ALA A 22 -28.06 -10.32 -3.65
C ALA A 22 -27.65 -10.81 -5.04
N TYR A 23 -26.47 -11.40 -5.18
CA TYR A 23 -25.98 -11.91 -6.47
C TYR A 23 -26.89 -12.99 -7.06
N LEU A 24 -27.34 -13.95 -6.24
CA LEU A 24 -28.20 -15.04 -6.70
C LEU A 24 -29.61 -14.58 -7.05
N VAL A 25 -30.16 -13.61 -6.31
CA VAL A 25 -31.52 -13.09 -6.53
C VAL A 25 -31.62 -12.14 -7.73
N LEU A 26 -30.55 -11.40 -8.05
CA LEU A 26 -30.55 -10.45 -9.17
C LEU A 26 -30.97 -11.11 -10.49
N PRO A 27 -31.69 -10.40 -11.37
CA PRO A 27 -32.07 -10.91 -12.69
C PRO A 27 -30.83 -11.21 -13.54
N GLY A 28 -30.88 -12.30 -14.31
CA GLY A 28 -29.77 -12.80 -15.14
C GLY A 28 -29.46 -11.98 -16.40
N LYS A 29 -29.73 -10.68 -16.41
CA LYS A 29 -29.47 -9.81 -17.57
C LYS A 29 -28.11 -9.12 -17.40
N GLY A 30 -27.16 -9.44 -18.28
CA GLY A 30 -25.88 -8.74 -18.42
C GLY A 30 -24.63 -9.52 -17.96
N LYS A 31 -23.45 -8.90 -18.10
CA LYS A 31 -22.16 -9.52 -17.77
C LYS A 31 -22.09 -9.92 -16.28
N ARG A 32 -21.61 -11.13 -15.98
CA ARG A 32 -21.49 -11.68 -14.59
C ARG A 32 -20.77 -10.74 -13.61
N ILE A 33 -19.71 -10.09 -14.09
CA ILE A 33 -18.92 -9.09 -13.35
C ILE A 33 -19.80 -7.89 -12.93
N HIS A 34 -20.71 -7.44 -13.80
CA HIS A 34 -21.61 -6.33 -13.50
C HIS A 34 -22.70 -6.75 -12.51
N ARG A 35 -23.19 -7.99 -12.60
CA ARG A 35 -24.13 -8.56 -11.62
C ARG A 35 -23.53 -8.58 -10.22
N LEU A 36 -22.27 -8.98 -10.07
CA LEU A 36 -21.56 -8.91 -8.78
C LEU A 36 -21.35 -7.47 -8.30
N ALA A 37 -21.02 -6.54 -9.20
CA ALA A 37 -20.88 -5.13 -8.85
C ALA A 37 -22.22 -4.51 -8.38
N VAL A 38 -23.35 -4.88 -8.99
CA VAL A 38 -24.69 -4.46 -8.56
C VAL A 38 -25.05 -5.07 -7.20
N ALA A 39 -24.73 -6.35 -6.99
CA ALA A 39 -24.94 -7.01 -5.69
C ALA A 39 -24.17 -6.30 -4.57
N GLN A 40 -22.88 -6.01 -4.78
CA GLN A 40 -22.06 -5.25 -3.84
C GLN A 40 -22.63 -3.85 -3.61
N ARG A 41 -23.08 -3.16 -4.67
CA ARG A 41 -23.70 -1.83 -4.57
C ARG A 41 -24.97 -1.83 -3.72
N ILE A 42 -25.80 -2.86 -3.82
CA ILE A 42 -27.01 -3.02 -3.01
C ILE A 42 -26.64 -3.19 -1.54
N VAL A 43 -25.72 -4.12 -1.24
CA VAL A 43 -25.32 -4.41 0.15
C VAL A 43 -24.58 -3.22 0.78
N ASP A 44 -23.69 -2.56 0.06
CA ASP A 44 -22.99 -1.36 0.54
C ASP A 44 -23.95 -0.22 0.93
N GLY A 45 -25.12 -0.13 0.29
CA GLY A 45 -26.13 0.87 0.60
C GLY A 45 -26.92 0.60 1.88
N GLU A 46 -27.06 -0.68 2.25
CA GLU A 46 -27.83 -1.11 3.42
C GLU A 46 -26.96 -1.47 4.63
N PHE A 47 -25.64 -1.58 4.46
CA PHE A 47 -24.70 -1.96 5.52
C PHE A 47 -24.16 -0.70 6.24
N PRO A 48 -24.52 -0.45 7.52
CA PRO A 48 -24.13 0.76 8.23
C PRO A 48 -22.66 0.76 8.63
N LEU A 49 -21.86 1.64 8.02
CA LEU A 49 -20.49 1.94 8.42
C LEU A 49 -20.47 3.31 9.11
N LEU A 50 -20.54 3.33 10.43
CA LEU A 50 -20.44 4.55 11.26
C LEU A 50 -18.96 4.76 11.62
N GLY A 51 -18.35 5.87 11.19
CA GLY A 51 -17.03 6.30 11.66
C GLY A 51 -15.88 5.30 11.43
N GLY A 52 -15.90 4.53 10.34
CA GLY A 52 -14.85 3.54 10.06
C GLY A 52 -15.01 2.20 10.78
N ARG A 53 -16.09 2.02 11.56
CA ARG A 53 -16.46 0.76 12.21
C ARG A 53 -17.84 0.31 11.73
N ALA A 54 -18.01 -0.99 11.51
CA ALA A 54 -19.33 -1.55 11.25
C ALA A 54 -20.18 -1.41 12.51
N ALA A 55 -21.34 -0.75 12.41
CA ALA A 55 -22.26 -0.64 13.52
C ALA A 55 -22.73 -2.05 13.90
N ARG A 56 -22.66 -2.42 15.19
CA ARG A 56 -23.11 -3.74 15.65
C ARG A 56 -24.58 -3.92 15.28
N PRO A 57 -24.93 -4.85 14.38
CA PRO A 57 -26.32 -5.20 14.18
C PRO A 57 -26.74 -6.05 15.38
N GLY A 58 -27.68 -5.56 16.19
CA GLY A 58 -28.42 -6.42 17.13
C GLY A 58 -29.05 -7.61 16.39
N ARG A 59 -29.62 -8.57 17.12
CA ARG A 59 -30.25 -9.78 16.52
C ARG A 59 -31.29 -9.44 15.44
N PHE A 60 -32.02 -8.34 15.61
CA PHE A 60 -33.00 -7.80 14.66
C PHE A 60 -32.39 -6.99 13.49
N GLY A 61 -31.09 -6.66 13.56
CA GLY A 61 -30.39 -5.91 12.52
C GLY A 61 -30.10 -6.73 11.27
N TYR A 62 -29.70 -8.00 11.40
CA TYR A 62 -29.38 -8.85 10.24
C TYR A 62 -30.62 -9.25 9.43
N ALA A 63 -31.70 -9.65 10.09
CA ALA A 63 -32.96 -9.98 9.42
C ALA A 63 -33.51 -8.79 8.62
N ARG A 64 -33.58 -7.60 9.24
CA ARG A 64 -34.02 -6.37 8.57
C ARG A 64 -33.10 -5.97 7.40
N MET A 65 -31.77 -6.16 7.52
CA MET A 65 -30.84 -5.93 6.40
C MET A 65 -31.07 -6.92 5.26
N ARG A 66 -31.28 -8.20 5.58
CA ARG A 66 -31.60 -9.24 4.60
C ARG A 66 -32.88 -8.88 3.84
N THR A 67 -33.95 -8.49 4.52
CA THR A 67 -35.21 -8.06 3.88
C THR A 67 -34.99 -6.91 2.90
N ARG A 68 -34.23 -5.88 3.27
CA ARG A 68 -33.95 -4.74 2.38
C ARG A 68 -33.10 -5.14 1.17
N VAL A 69 -32.07 -5.96 1.39
CA VAL A 69 -31.20 -6.46 0.32
C VAL A 69 -32.00 -7.29 -0.68
N LEU A 70 -32.85 -8.20 -0.19
CA LEU A 70 -33.73 -9.02 -1.03
C LEU A 70 -34.71 -8.16 -1.83
N ARG A 71 -35.41 -7.23 -1.17
CA ARG A 71 -36.35 -6.31 -1.84
C ARG A 71 -35.69 -5.54 -2.99
N ARG A 72 -34.47 -5.05 -2.76
CA ARG A 72 -33.71 -4.28 -3.75
C ARG A 72 -33.07 -5.14 -4.84
N ALA A 73 -32.77 -6.40 -4.54
CA ALA A 73 -32.23 -7.37 -5.50
C ALA A 73 -33.31 -7.98 -6.40
N MET A 74 -34.53 -8.19 -5.89
CA MET A 74 -35.68 -8.67 -6.67
C MET A 74 -36.06 -7.70 -7.79
N ARG A 75 -36.05 -6.40 -7.47
CA ARG A 75 -36.42 -5.32 -8.39
C ARG A 75 -35.32 -4.26 -8.41
N PRO A 76 -34.16 -4.55 -9.02
CA PRO A 76 -33.05 -3.61 -9.02
C PRO A 76 -33.40 -2.40 -9.88
N ALA A 77 -33.39 -1.22 -9.26
CA ALA A 77 -33.60 0.02 -9.98
C ALA A 77 -32.52 0.21 -11.06
N TRP A 78 -32.91 0.71 -12.24
CA TRP A 78 -32.02 0.82 -13.41
C TRP A 78 -30.75 1.64 -13.12
N TRP A 79 -30.84 2.69 -12.30
CA TRP A 79 -29.72 3.54 -11.90
C TRP A 79 -28.63 2.81 -11.10
N LEU A 80 -28.93 1.65 -10.51
CA LEU A 80 -27.91 0.82 -9.86
C LEU A 80 -26.88 0.30 -10.86
N ARG A 81 -27.23 0.22 -12.14
CA ARG A 81 -26.35 -0.21 -13.24
C ARG A 81 -25.48 0.92 -13.80
N VAL A 82 -25.78 2.19 -13.49
CA VAL A 82 -25.04 3.36 -13.99
C VAL A 82 -23.86 3.67 -13.07
N GLY A 83 -22.67 3.90 -13.64
CA GLY A 83 -21.49 4.30 -12.86
C GLY A 83 -20.94 3.19 -11.95
N LEU A 84 -20.93 1.95 -12.42
CA LEU A 84 -20.42 0.79 -11.68
C LEU A 84 -18.89 0.77 -11.52
N GLY A 85 -18.16 1.72 -12.12
CA GLY A 85 -16.68 1.78 -12.09
C GLY A 85 -16.03 1.52 -10.72
N PRO A 86 -16.51 2.13 -9.61
CA PRO A 86 -15.97 1.84 -8.29
C PRO A 86 -16.18 0.39 -7.80
N TRP A 87 -17.26 -0.27 -8.21
CA TRP A 87 -17.63 -1.65 -7.83
C TRP A 87 -17.09 -2.70 -8.80
N LEU A 88 -16.58 -2.29 -9.96
CA LEU A 88 -15.86 -3.16 -10.89
C LEU A 88 -14.39 -3.38 -10.49
N ARG A 89 -13.87 -2.59 -9.54
CA ARG A 89 -12.47 -2.69 -9.07
C ARG A 89 -12.33 -3.71 -7.95
N GLY A 90 -11.35 -4.62 -8.09
CA GLY A 90 -10.99 -5.59 -7.05
C GLY A 90 -12.01 -6.72 -6.88
N LEU A 91 -12.64 -7.14 -7.99
CA LEU A 91 -13.54 -8.29 -8.00
C LEU A 91 -12.75 -9.61 -7.90
N PRO A 92 -13.31 -10.65 -7.28
CA PRO A 92 -12.64 -11.94 -7.15
C PRO A 92 -12.39 -12.54 -8.54
N PRO A 93 -11.26 -13.25 -8.71
CA PRO A 93 -10.91 -13.87 -9.99
C PRO A 93 -11.87 -15.01 -10.37
N ARG A 94 -12.61 -15.56 -9.40
CA ARG A 94 -13.61 -16.60 -9.61
C ARG A 94 -15.00 -16.07 -9.28
N LEU A 95 -15.92 -16.26 -10.21
CA LEU A 95 -17.35 -15.96 -10.06
C LEU A 95 -18.12 -17.27 -9.90
N PRO A 96 -19.29 -17.27 -9.22
CA PRO A 96 -20.13 -18.46 -9.13
C PRO A 96 -20.48 -19.04 -10.50
N ASP A 97 -20.75 -20.35 -10.53
CA ASP A 97 -21.03 -21.10 -11.75
C ASP A 97 -22.09 -20.39 -12.62
N PRO A 98 -21.78 -20.08 -13.90
CA PRO A 98 -22.74 -19.46 -14.81
C PRO A 98 -24.03 -20.26 -14.95
N ALA A 99 -23.96 -21.61 -14.98
CA ALA A 99 -25.12 -22.47 -15.17
C ALA A 99 -26.17 -22.26 -14.07
N LEU A 100 -25.73 -22.18 -12.83
CA LEU A 100 -26.59 -21.90 -11.68
C LEU A 100 -27.27 -20.51 -11.78
N THR A 101 -26.51 -19.49 -12.16
CA THR A 101 -27.06 -18.12 -12.24
C THR A 101 -28.02 -17.90 -13.40
N LEU A 102 -27.93 -18.73 -14.44
CA LEU A 102 -28.83 -18.76 -15.59
C LEU A 102 -30.11 -19.54 -15.23
N ALA A 103 -29.99 -20.73 -14.66
CA ALA A 103 -31.14 -21.52 -14.19
C ALA A 103 -32.01 -20.73 -13.17
N LEU A 104 -31.36 -20.05 -12.21
CA LEU A 104 -32.08 -19.17 -11.28
C LEU A 104 -32.75 -17.99 -11.99
N ALA A 105 -32.19 -17.47 -13.09
CA ALA A 105 -32.73 -16.32 -13.78
C ALA A 105 -34.03 -16.60 -14.56
N GLU A 106 -34.31 -17.86 -14.87
CA GLU A 106 -35.55 -18.33 -15.52
C GLU A 106 -36.73 -18.33 -14.54
N LEU A 107 -36.46 -18.48 -13.24
CA LEU A 107 -37.49 -18.43 -12.20
C LEU A 107 -38.05 -17.01 -12.02
N ASP A 108 -39.33 -16.92 -11.66
CA ASP A 108 -39.95 -15.68 -11.20
C ASP A 108 -39.16 -15.07 -10.01
N PRO A 109 -39.02 -13.73 -9.88
CA PRO A 109 -38.25 -13.13 -8.80
C PRO A 109 -38.64 -13.59 -7.38
N ALA A 110 -39.93 -13.85 -7.11
CA ALA A 110 -40.38 -14.32 -5.80
C ALA A 110 -39.98 -15.79 -5.55
N VAL A 111 -40.18 -16.64 -6.56
CA VAL A 111 -39.78 -18.07 -6.55
C VAL A 111 -38.26 -18.20 -6.39
N ARG A 112 -37.48 -17.37 -7.09
CA ARG A 112 -36.02 -17.32 -6.97
C ARG A 112 -35.56 -16.97 -5.57
N VAL A 113 -36.18 -15.99 -4.91
CA VAL A 113 -35.85 -15.63 -3.53
C VAL A 113 -36.16 -16.79 -2.58
N ALA A 114 -37.35 -17.37 -2.71
CA ALA A 114 -37.76 -18.49 -1.87
C ALA A 114 -36.82 -19.70 -2.04
N TYR A 115 -36.48 -20.04 -3.29
CA TYR A 115 -35.53 -21.10 -3.62
C TYR A 115 -34.15 -20.83 -3.00
N VAL A 116 -33.59 -19.62 -3.15
CA VAL A 116 -32.29 -19.25 -2.56
C VAL A 116 -32.32 -19.32 -1.03
N LEU A 117 -33.39 -18.86 -0.36
CA LEU A 117 -33.49 -18.92 1.10
C LEU A 117 -33.62 -20.37 1.63
N ARG A 118 -34.34 -21.22 0.89
CA ARG A 118 -34.47 -22.66 1.22
C ARG A 118 -33.17 -23.41 0.99
N GLU A 119 -32.52 -23.20 -0.15
CA GLU A 119 -31.39 -24.05 -0.56
C GLU A 119 -30.02 -23.50 -0.19
N VAL A 120 -29.84 -22.18 -0.13
CA VAL A 120 -28.55 -21.55 0.22
C VAL A 120 -28.45 -21.24 1.70
N GLU A 121 -29.49 -20.66 2.29
CA GLU A 121 -29.52 -20.31 3.71
C GLU A 121 -30.09 -21.43 4.60
N LYS A 122 -30.59 -22.52 3.98
CA LYS A 122 -31.18 -23.68 4.67
C LYS A 122 -32.27 -23.27 5.67
N MET A 123 -33.05 -22.24 5.32
CA MET A 123 -34.13 -21.74 6.16
C MET A 123 -35.33 -22.70 6.16
N PRO A 124 -36.01 -22.89 7.30
CA PRO A 124 -37.20 -23.71 7.37
C PRO A 124 -38.37 -23.05 6.62
N ARG A 125 -39.32 -23.86 6.13
CA ARG A 125 -40.44 -23.43 5.26
C ARG A 125 -41.24 -22.27 5.86
N TYR A 126 -41.50 -22.30 7.16
CA TYR A 126 -42.19 -21.22 7.88
C TYR A 126 -41.40 -19.90 7.85
N ALA A 127 -40.08 -19.93 8.06
CA ALA A 127 -39.27 -18.72 8.06
C ALA A 127 -39.11 -18.10 6.67
N VAL A 128 -39.20 -18.91 5.61
CA VAL A 128 -39.25 -18.42 4.23
C VAL A 128 -40.61 -17.78 3.93
N ARG A 129 -41.72 -18.39 4.39
CA ARG A 129 -43.06 -17.79 4.30
C ARG A 129 -43.10 -16.40 4.96
N ASP A 130 -42.60 -16.28 6.19
CA ASP A 130 -42.56 -14.99 6.91
C ASP A 130 -41.73 -13.95 6.16
N GLN A 131 -40.59 -14.36 5.58
CA GLN A 131 -39.73 -13.47 4.81
C GLN A 131 -40.41 -13.00 3.51
N LEU A 132 -41.21 -13.86 2.84
CA LEU A 132 -41.98 -13.49 1.64
C LEU A 132 -43.12 -12.52 1.97
N VAL A 133 -43.79 -12.71 3.11
CA VAL A 133 -44.78 -11.77 3.64
C VAL A 133 -44.15 -10.41 3.90
N GLU A 134 -42.98 -10.36 4.54
CA GLU A 134 -42.25 -9.10 4.80
C GLU A 134 -41.77 -8.41 3.50
N LEU A 135 -41.60 -9.18 2.42
CA LEU A 135 -41.28 -8.65 1.10
C LEU A 135 -42.50 -8.12 0.35
N GLY A 136 -43.72 -8.35 0.86
CA GLY A 136 -44.98 -7.94 0.23
C GLY A 136 -45.38 -8.82 -0.95
N VAL A 137 -45.00 -10.10 -0.93
CA VAL A 137 -45.44 -11.08 -1.94
C VAL A 137 -46.90 -11.45 -1.65
N PRO A 138 -47.83 -11.28 -2.61
CA PRO A 138 -49.27 -11.44 -2.36
C PRO A 138 -49.69 -12.87 -2.02
N GLU A 139 -49.06 -13.88 -2.63
CA GLU A 139 -49.38 -15.30 -2.41
C GLU A 139 -48.14 -16.13 -2.02
N PRO A 140 -47.65 -16.03 -0.77
CA PRO A 140 -46.46 -16.77 -0.33
C PRO A 140 -46.60 -18.29 -0.42
N ALA A 141 -47.81 -18.83 -0.26
CA ALA A 141 -48.08 -20.26 -0.33
C ALA A 141 -47.87 -20.80 -1.77
N ALA A 142 -48.46 -20.14 -2.77
CA ALA A 142 -48.27 -20.50 -4.18
C ALA A 142 -46.80 -20.42 -4.61
N VAL A 143 -46.04 -19.45 -4.09
CA VAL A 143 -44.59 -19.35 -4.33
C VAL A 143 -43.82 -20.53 -3.73
N LEU A 144 -44.22 -21.02 -2.55
CA LEU A 144 -43.57 -22.17 -1.92
C LEU A 144 -43.89 -23.48 -2.64
N GLU A 145 -45.13 -23.67 -3.11
CA GLU A 145 -45.49 -24.81 -3.97
C GLU A 145 -44.71 -24.78 -5.29
N ALA A 146 -44.59 -23.59 -5.91
CA ALA A 146 -43.79 -23.41 -7.11
C ALA A 146 -42.30 -23.75 -6.89
N VAL A 147 -41.74 -23.46 -5.71
CA VAL A 147 -40.36 -23.85 -5.34
C VAL A 147 -40.21 -25.37 -5.23
N GLU A 148 -41.20 -26.07 -4.68
CA GLU A 148 -41.18 -27.54 -4.54
C GLU A 148 -41.31 -28.25 -5.89
N ALA A 149 -41.97 -27.61 -6.86
CA ALA A 149 -42.03 -28.08 -8.25
C ALA A 149 -40.75 -27.79 -9.08
N VAL A 150 -39.81 -26.96 -8.59
CA VAL A 150 -38.56 -26.66 -9.32
C VAL A 150 -37.65 -27.89 -9.33
N SER A 151 -37.48 -28.49 -10.51
CA SER A 151 -36.52 -29.57 -10.78
C SER A 151 -35.44 -29.11 -11.77
N GLY A 152 -34.21 -29.65 -11.69
CA GLY A 152 -33.15 -29.40 -12.68
C GLY A 152 -32.24 -28.20 -12.43
N VAL A 153 -32.37 -27.48 -11.30
CA VAL A 153 -31.38 -26.47 -10.90
C VAL A 153 -30.16 -27.17 -10.27
N PRO A 154 -28.92 -26.89 -10.73
CA PRO A 154 -27.71 -27.53 -10.19
C PRO A 154 -27.59 -27.36 -8.67
N ASP A 155 -27.16 -28.42 -7.97
CA ASP A 155 -27.03 -28.42 -6.51
C ASP A 155 -26.18 -27.23 -6.00
N LEU A 156 -26.79 -26.45 -5.11
CA LEU A 156 -26.21 -25.31 -4.43
C LEU A 156 -25.22 -25.71 -3.33
N GLY A 157 -25.24 -26.99 -2.92
CA GLY A 157 -24.46 -27.60 -1.85
C GLY A 157 -22.96 -27.72 -2.15
N GLY A 158 -22.12 -27.18 -1.26
CA GLY A 158 -20.68 -27.43 -1.22
C GLY A 158 -19.81 -26.58 -2.15
N ARG A 159 -20.09 -26.54 -3.47
CA ARG A 159 -19.16 -25.90 -4.45
C ARG A 159 -19.28 -24.38 -4.56
N SER A 160 -20.45 -23.79 -4.32
CA SER A 160 -20.66 -22.34 -4.39
C SER A 160 -20.27 -21.58 -3.10
N ALA A 161 -20.06 -22.29 -1.98
CA ALA A 161 -19.72 -21.68 -0.70
C ALA A 161 -18.29 -21.10 -0.64
N GLY A 162 -17.37 -21.62 -1.46
CA GLY A 162 -15.96 -21.20 -1.51
C GLY A 162 -15.62 -20.13 -2.56
N VAL A 163 -16.57 -19.69 -3.39
CA VAL A 163 -16.26 -18.88 -4.58
C VAL A 163 -16.23 -17.37 -4.30
N LEU A 164 -16.84 -16.90 -3.21
CA LEU A 164 -16.84 -15.48 -2.79
C LEU A 164 -15.96 -15.22 -1.56
N SER A 165 -14.99 -16.11 -1.30
CA SER A 165 -14.07 -16.07 -0.15
C SER A 165 -13.21 -14.81 -0.06
N ASP A 166 -12.97 -14.14 -1.19
CA ASP A 166 -12.05 -13.00 -1.31
C ASP A 166 -12.72 -11.62 -1.16
N LEU A 167 -14.02 -11.58 -0.82
CA LEU A 167 -14.73 -10.32 -0.62
C LEU A 167 -14.45 -9.74 0.77
N SER A 168 -13.68 -8.65 0.82
CA SER A 168 -13.34 -7.96 2.07
C SER A 168 -14.28 -6.78 2.38
N VAL A 169 -14.77 -6.70 3.62
CA VAL A 169 -15.56 -5.56 4.13
C VAL A 169 -14.80 -4.23 4.02
N ARG A 170 -13.46 -4.28 4.01
CA ARG A 170 -12.57 -3.11 3.83
C ARG A 170 -12.73 -2.42 2.47
N GLN A 171 -13.04 -3.15 1.40
CA GLN A 171 -13.27 -2.55 0.08
C GLN A 171 -14.65 -1.87 0.00
N ALA A 172 -15.67 -2.41 0.69
CA ALA A 172 -16.98 -1.77 0.84
C ALA A 172 -16.85 -0.39 1.51
N HIS A 173 -16.00 -0.29 2.53
CA HIS A 173 -15.73 0.96 3.23
C HIS A 173 -15.11 2.05 2.33
N ARG A 174 -14.12 1.70 1.49
CA ARG A 174 -13.54 2.64 0.52
C ARG A 174 -14.53 3.08 -0.56
N ARG A 175 -15.52 2.25 -0.91
CA ARG A 175 -16.58 2.57 -1.88
C ARG A 175 -17.68 3.47 -1.29
N ALA A 176 -18.07 3.25 -0.02
CA ALA A 176 -19.10 4.03 0.67
C ALA A 176 -18.67 5.47 0.99
N LEU A 177 -17.39 5.71 1.32
CA LEU A 177 -16.86 7.05 1.59
C LEU A 177 -16.94 8.00 0.39
N ARG A 178 -16.88 7.49 -0.85
CA ARG A 178 -17.08 8.30 -2.07
C ARG A 178 -18.54 8.73 -2.32
N ARG A 179 -19.52 8.19 -1.57
CA ARG A 179 -20.95 8.44 -1.81
C ARG A 179 -21.57 9.57 -1.01
N ARG A 180 -20.91 10.10 0.02
CA ARG A 180 -21.52 11.12 0.88
C ARG A 180 -21.34 12.55 0.42
N THR A 181 -20.45 12.83 -0.52
CA THR A 181 -20.36 14.14 -1.15
C THR A 181 -21.43 14.27 -2.22
N ARG A 182 -22.60 14.83 -1.85
CA ARG A 182 -23.61 15.36 -2.79
C ARG A 182 -23.21 16.70 -3.43
N LEU A 183 -22.03 17.20 -3.07
CA LEU A 183 -21.38 18.38 -3.65
C LEU A 183 -21.44 18.44 -5.19
N PRO A 184 -21.16 17.37 -5.97
CA PRO A 184 -21.10 17.51 -7.43
C PRO A 184 -22.47 17.75 -8.07
N ILE A 185 -23.58 17.36 -7.44
CA ILE A 185 -24.94 17.61 -7.96
C ILE A 185 -25.36 19.05 -7.63
N ALA A 186 -25.07 19.52 -6.41
CA ALA A 186 -25.33 20.91 -6.02
C ALA A 186 -24.50 21.91 -6.84
N VAL A 187 -23.26 21.55 -7.16
CA VAL A 187 -22.37 22.34 -8.04
C VAL A 187 -22.87 22.34 -9.48
N ALA A 188 -23.39 21.23 -10.00
CA ALA A 188 -23.96 21.19 -11.35
C ALA A 188 -25.22 22.06 -11.48
N THR A 189 -26.11 22.04 -10.48
CA THR A 189 -27.29 22.93 -10.46
C THR A 189 -26.92 24.40 -10.26
N ALA A 190 -25.91 24.69 -9.43
CA ALA A 190 -25.39 26.05 -9.28
C ALA A 190 -24.72 26.55 -10.57
N LEU A 191 -24.04 25.67 -11.30
CA LEU A 191 -23.43 25.99 -12.60
C LEU A 191 -24.49 26.23 -13.67
N THR A 192 -25.60 25.49 -13.71
CA THR A 192 -26.67 25.76 -14.69
C THR A 192 -27.43 27.06 -14.39
N VAL A 193 -27.64 27.39 -13.10
CA VAL A 193 -28.24 28.68 -12.70
C VAL A 193 -27.28 29.84 -12.97
N ALA A 194 -25.98 29.65 -12.73
CA ALA A 194 -24.95 30.63 -13.05
C ALA A 194 -24.80 30.82 -14.57
N LEU A 195 -24.90 29.75 -15.37
CA LEU A 195 -24.79 29.81 -16.83
C LEU A 195 -25.97 30.58 -17.47
N VAL A 196 -27.18 30.42 -16.93
CA VAL A 196 -28.36 31.20 -17.36
C VAL A 196 -28.24 32.67 -16.91
N GLY A 197 -27.62 32.92 -15.74
CA GLY A 197 -27.31 34.28 -15.27
C GLY A 197 -26.25 35.01 -16.09
N THR A 198 -25.26 34.30 -16.65
CA THR A 198 -24.16 34.91 -17.43
C THR A 198 -24.56 35.40 -18.82
N VAL A 199 -25.66 34.91 -19.39
CA VAL A 199 -26.14 35.35 -20.72
C VAL A 199 -26.83 36.72 -20.66
N PHE A 200 -27.34 37.13 -19.51
CA PHE A 200 -28.06 38.40 -19.35
C PHE A 200 -27.17 39.62 -19.01
N VAL A 201 -25.89 39.41 -18.68
CA VAL A 201 -25.00 40.48 -18.17
C VAL A 201 -23.94 40.92 -19.20
N LEU A 202 -23.89 40.28 -20.37
CA LEU A 202 -22.82 40.49 -21.37
C LEU A 202 -23.14 41.49 -22.50
N GLU A 203 -24.02 42.46 -22.26
CA GLU A 203 -24.47 43.44 -23.27
C GLU A 203 -24.00 44.89 -23.02
N THR A 204 -23.04 45.18 -22.12
CA THR A 204 -22.47 46.54 -22.03
C THR A 204 -20.97 46.61 -21.66
N SER A 205 -20.17 46.84 -22.70
CA SER A 205 -18.94 47.67 -22.72
C SER A 205 -17.59 47.12 -22.19
N PRO A 206 -16.46 47.66 -22.71
CA PRO A 206 -15.32 46.83 -23.10
C PRO A 206 -14.04 46.97 -22.25
N SER A 207 -13.11 46.06 -22.53
CA SER A 207 -11.65 46.11 -22.34
C SER A 207 -11.05 45.73 -20.97
N SER A 208 -10.50 44.51 -20.90
CA SER A 208 -9.15 44.22 -20.37
C SER A 208 -8.77 42.75 -20.63
N ASN A 209 -7.49 42.52 -20.95
CA ASN A 209 -6.95 41.28 -21.52
C ASN A 209 -7.13 40.02 -20.63
N PRO A 210 -7.38 38.82 -21.20
CA PRO A 210 -7.62 37.58 -20.43
C PRO A 210 -6.36 36.86 -19.90
N ALA A 211 -5.16 37.47 -19.98
CA ALA A 211 -3.91 36.84 -19.55
C ALA A 211 -3.61 36.96 -18.04
N GLU A 212 -4.28 37.86 -17.31
CA GLU A 212 -4.10 38.05 -15.86
C GLU A 212 -5.11 37.26 -14.99
N ALA A 213 -6.11 36.61 -15.61
CA ALA A 213 -7.26 36.07 -14.88
C ALA A 213 -7.22 34.54 -14.62
N LEU A 214 -6.06 33.90 -14.67
CA LEU A 214 -5.91 32.49 -14.25
C LEU A 214 -5.22 32.37 -12.89
N GLN A 215 -5.79 33.03 -11.88
CA GLN A 215 -5.51 32.76 -10.46
C GLN A 215 -6.13 31.43 -10.04
N GLY A 216 -5.57 30.31 -10.52
CA GLY A 216 -5.75 29.05 -9.81
C GLY A 216 -5.06 29.18 -8.45
N LYS A 217 -5.83 29.22 -7.36
CA LYS A 217 -5.27 29.40 -6.01
C LYS A 217 -4.58 28.12 -5.56
N LEU A 218 -3.33 28.23 -5.11
CA LEU A 218 -2.67 27.19 -4.34
C LEU A 218 -3.47 26.90 -3.07
N VAL A 219 -3.70 25.63 -2.79
CA VAL A 219 -4.36 25.23 -1.55
C VAL A 219 -3.32 25.20 -0.44
N LYS A 220 -3.58 25.85 0.69
CA LYS A 220 -2.76 25.74 1.90
C LYS A 220 -3.56 24.96 2.94
N ALA A 221 -2.98 23.92 3.52
CA ALA A 221 -3.65 23.22 4.61
C ALA A 221 -3.71 24.13 5.83
N PRO A 222 -4.85 24.20 6.56
CA PRO A 222 -4.96 25.03 7.74
C PRO A 222 -4.04 24.49 8.86
N PRO A 223 -3.55 25.36 9.75
CA PRO A 223 -2.90 24.93 10.99
C PRO A 223 -3.83 24.04 11.82
N ARG A 224 -3.26 23.06 12.52
CA ARG A 224 -4.02 22.14 13.39
C ARG A 224 -3.13 21.53 14.47
N ASP A 225 -3.76 20.93 15.47
CA ASP A 225 -3.08 20.04 16.41
C ASP A 225 -2.68 18.72 15.70
N TRP A 226 -1.43 18.30 15.90
CA TRP A 226 -0.81 17.18 15.19
C TRP A 226 -0.90 15.86 15.94
N ALA A 227 -1.18 15.88 17.25
CA ALA A 227 -1.15 14.68 18.08
C ALA A 227 -2.17 13.61 17.64
N GLY A 228 -3.38 14.01 17.23
CA GLY A 228 -4.45 13.11 16.79
C GLY A 228 -4.65 13.02 15.27
N ALA A 229 -3.73 13.61 14.52
CA ALA A 229 -3.97 14.03 13.16
C ALA A 229 -3.54 12.95 12.16
N PRO A 230 -4.30 12.68 11.07
CA PRO A 230 -3.88 11.69 10.08
C PRO A 230 -2.44 11.94 9.58
N ARG A 231 -1.59 10.91 9.58
CA ARG A 231 -0.21 10.96 9.04
C ARG A 231 -0.20 10.86 7.52
N THR A 232 -0.74 11.87 6.88
CA THR A 232 -0.83 11.98 5.41
C THR A 232 -0.28 13.32 4.95
N LEU A 233 -0.08 13.51 3.64
CA LEU A 233 0.50 14.75 3.11
C LEU A 233 -0.55 15.85 2.89
N ASP A 234 -1.84 15.51 2.76
CA ASP A 234 -2.96 16.46 2.57
C ASP A 234 -3.14 17.46 3.70
N VAL A 235 -2.52 17.16 4.82
CA VAL A 235 -2.66 17.90 6.05
C VAL A 235 -1.39 18.66 6.40
N TRP A 236 -0.32 18.55 5.60
CA TRP A 236 0.91 19.29 5.86
C TRP A 236 0.70 20.78 5.60
N PRO A 237 1.05 21.66 6.55
CA PRO A 237 0.93 23.10 6.36
C PRO A 237 2.01 23.59 5.40
N ALA A 238 1.70 24.66 4.67
CA ALA A 238 2.72 25.36 3.89
C ALA A 238 3.72 26.00 4.85
N ARG A 239 5.02 25.73 4.65
CA ARG A 239 6.12 26.29 5.47
C ARG A 239 7.18 26.95 4.59
N GLY A 240 7.96 27.86 5.17
CA GLY A 240 9.03 28.55 4.45
C GLY A 240 8.78 30.04 4.25
N THR A 241 9.87 30.77 4.03
CA THR A 241 9.89 32.23 3.96
C THR A 241 9.24 32.82 2.70
N LEU A 242 9.03 32.02 1.66
CA LEU A 242 8.43 32.46 0.39
C LEU A 242 6.96 32.01 0.26
N VAL A 243 6.34 31.52 1.33
CA VAL A 243 4.92 31.10 1.30
C VAL A 243 3.96 32.27 1.07
N THR A 244 4.36 33.48 1.44
CA THR A 244 3.61 34.74 1.26
C THR A 244 4.10 35.55 0.06
N ASP A 245 5.10 35.06 -0.68
CA ASP A 245 5.57 35.67 -1.91
C ASP A 245 4.62 35.25 -3.04
N ASP A 246 3.65 36.12 -3.32
CA ASP A 246 2.59 35.85 -4.30
C ASP A 246 3.18 35.70 -5.72
N GLU A 247 4.25 36.41 -6.06
CA GLU A 247 4.88 36.29 -7.37
C GLU A 247 5.58 34.93 -7.54
N PHE A 248 6.38 34.52 -6.55
CA PHE A 248 7.07 33.24 -6.58
C PHE A 248 6.07 32.08 -6.61
N THR A 249 5.04 32.14 -5.76
CA THR A 249 4.03 31.11 -5.67
C THR A 249 3.14 31.06 -6.93
N ALA A 250 2.84 32.20 -7.56
CA ALA A 250 2.16 32.24 -8.86
C ALA A 250 3.00 31.59 -9.96
N ARG A 251 4.32 31.83 -10.00
CA ARG A 251 5.22 31.17 -10.97
C ARG A 251 5.30 29.66 -10.74
N ALA A 252 5.40 29.21 -9.49
CA ALA A 252 5.37 27.81 -9.13
C ALA A 252 4.05 27.13 -9.54
N HIS A 253 2.92 27.79 -9.28
CA HIS A 253 1.59 27.31 -9.71
C HIS A 253 1.48 27.25 -11.25
N ALA A 254 1.94 28.27 -11.95
CA ALA A 254 1.94 28.29 -13.41
C ALA A 254 2.80 27.14 -13.99
N ALA A 255 3.96 26.86 -13.38
CA ALA A 255 4.80 25.72 -13.77
C ALA A 255 4.09 24.38 -13.59
N TRP A 256 3.34 24.22 -12.48
CA TRP A 256 2.49 23.06 -12.27
C TRP A 256 1.42 22.92 -13.35
N VAL A 257 0.64 23.97 -13.59
CA VAL A 257 -0.44 23.94 -14.59
C VAL A 257 0.08 23.57 -15.98
N ARG A 258 1.24 24.10 -16.38
CA ARG A 258 1.88 23.77 -17.67
C ARG A 258 2.25 22.29 -17.79
N LYS A 259 2.75 21.67 -16.72
CA LYS A 259 3.26 20.28 -16.77
C LYS A 259 2.21 19.23 -16.40
N ALA A 260 1.29 19.54 -15.50
CA ALA A 260 0.37 18.59 -14.88
C ALA A 260 -1.11 18.81 -15.24
N GLY A 261 -1.46 19.91 -15.93
CA GLY A 261 -2.83 20.25 -16.33
C GLY A 261 -3.58 21.16 -15.34
N ARG A 262 -4.70 21.74 -15.80
CA ARG A 262 -5.51 22.74 -15.06
C ARG A 262 -6.46 22.14 -14.01
N ASP A 263 -6.77 20.85 -14.10
CA ASP A 263 -7.83 20.22 -13.29
C ASP A 263 -7.43 19.89 -11.84
N ALA A 264 -6.25 20.33 -11.42
CA ALA A 264 -5.62 19.96 -10.16
C ALA A 264 -5.09 21.22 -9.46
N ALA A 265 -5.89 21.83 -8.57
CA ALA A 265 -5.41 22.89 -7.68
C ALA A 265 -4.37 22.28 -6.72
N PRO A 266 -3.06 22.57 -6.87
CA PRO A 266 -2.05 21.90 -6.08
C PRO A 266 -1.97 22.53 -4.69
N GLN A 267 -1.74 21.69 -3.70
CA GLN A 267 -1.44 22.09 -2.33
C GLN A 267 0.02 22.54 -2.24
N LEU A 268 0.25 23.69 -1.61
CA LEU A 268 1.59 24.14 -1.26
C LEU A 268 2.04 23.48 0.05
N LEU A 269 3.16 22.76 0.01
CA LEU A 269 3.79 22.13 1.18
C LEU A 269 4.97 22.94 1.71
N TYR A 270 5.72 23.56 0.81
CA TYR A 270 6.88 24.38 1.15
C TYR A 270 7.12 25.46 0.09
N ALA A 271 7.56 26.65 0.50
CA ALA A 271 8.11 27.67 -0.37
C ALA A 271 9.19 28.46 0.40
N GLY A 272 10.45 28.34 0.00
CA GLY A 272 11.56 28.97 0.70
C GLY A 272 12.88 28.85 -0.06
N ARG A 273 13.97 29.37 0.51
CA ARG A 273 15.31 29.31 -0.10
C ARG A 273 16.11 28.14 0.47
N ILE A 274 16.67 27.34 -0.41
CA ILE A 274 17.59 26.23 -0.11
C ILE A 274 18.94 26.57 -0.74
N GLY A 275 19.90 27.03 0.08
CA GLY A 275 21.10 27.68 -0.43
C GLY A 275 20.74 28.91 -1.27
N ALA A 276 21.24 28.96 -2.51
CA ALA A 276 20.92 30.03 -3.46
C ALA A 276 19.62 29.79 -4.27
N THR A 277 18.95 28.64 -4.08
CA THR A 277 17.83 28.21 -4.93
C THR A 277 16.49 28.43 -4.24
N SER A 278 15.63 29.27 -4.82
CA SER A 278 14.23 29.37 -4.35
C SER A 278 13.47 28.11 -4.77
N THR A 279 12.89 27.42 -3.79
CA THR A 279 12.31 26.08 -3.95
C THR A 279 10.88 26.05 -3.43
N ALA A 280 9.95 25.47 -4.19
CA ALA A 280 8.60 25.16 -3.74
C ALA A 280 8.29 23.66 -3.86
N LEU A 281 7.59 23.09 -2.89
CA LEU A 281 7.00 21.75 -2.99
C LEU A 281 5.49 21.85 -3.16
N LEU A 282 5.00 21.25 -4.24
CA LEU A 282 3.60 21.23 -4.64
C LEU A 282 3.08 19.80 -4.64
N ARG A 283 1.83 19.61 -4.24
CA ARG A 283 1.20 18.28 -4.18
C ARG A 283 -0.19 18.30 -4.79
N HIS A 284 -0.52 17.23 -5.52
CA HIS A 284 -1.90 16.89 -5.84
C HIS A 284 -2.11 15.38 -5.78
N GLY A 285 -3.01 14.91 -4.90
CA GLY A 285 -3.19 13.48 -4.64
C GLY A 285 -1.91 12.83 -4.10
N ASP A 286 -1.39 11.82 -4.77
CA ASP A 286 -0.14 11.14 -4.40
C ASP A 286 1.09 11.71 -5.13
N ARG A 287 0.89 12.66 -6.05
CA ARG A 287 1.99 13.30 -6.79
C ARG A 287 2.53 14.47 -5.98
N VAL A 288 3.85 14.50 -5.85
CA VAL A 288 4.60 15.62 -5.29
C VAL A 288 5.59 16.09 -6.35
N ALA A 289 5.70 17.40 -6.52
CA ALA A 289 6.66 18.00 -7.43
C ALA A 289 7.39 19.15 -6.75
N ARG A 290 8.65 19.34 -7.17
CA ARG A 290 9.53 20.38 -6.70
C ARG A 290 9.78 21.39 -7.81
N TYR A 291 9.45 22.64 -7.52
CA TYR A 291 9.74 23.78 -8.37
C TYR A 291 11.01 24.47 -7.89
N THR A 292 11.93 24.82 -8.79
CA THR A 292 13.17 25.54 -8.43
C THR A 292 13.48 26.71 -9.37
N GLU A 293 13.89 27.84 -8.79
CA GLU A 293 14.41 29.03 -9.49
C GLU A 293 15.90 29.23 -9.21
N PRO A 294 16.68 29.75 -10.19
CA PRO A 294 16.25 30.45 -11.40
C PRO A 294 15.85 29.55 -12.59
N GLY A 295 16.14 28.24 -12.55
CA GLY A 295 15.89 27.33 -13.68
C GLY A 295 14.41 27.16 -14.08
N ARG A 296 13.47 27.59 -13.23
CA ARG A 296 12.00 27.44 -13.39
C ARG A 296 11.59 26.00 -13.75
N THR A 297 12.32 25.03 -13.21
CA THR A 297 12.08 23.61 -13.46
C THR A 297 11.02 23.09 -12.49
N LEU A 298 10.22 22.13 -12.96
CA LEU A 298 9.29 21.38 -12.12
C LEU A 298 9.60 19.89 -12.26
N GLU A 299 10.09 19.28 -11.20
CA GLU A 299 10.53 17.88 -11.17
C GLU A 299 9.63 17.06 -10.25
N GLU A 300 9.30 15.82 -10.64
CA GLU A 300 8.56 14.94 -9.73
C GLU A 300 9.49 14.48 -8.60
N VAL A 301 8.97 14.52 -7.38
CA VAL A 301 9.66 14.06 -6.19
C VAL A 301 9.00 12.77 -5.72
N PRO A 302 9.79 11.72 -5.46
CA PRO A 302 9.23 10.50 -4.88
C PRO A 302 8.64 10.81 -3.51
N SER A 303 7.37 10.49 -3.35
CA SER A 303 6.69 10.59 -2.06
C SER A 303 6.16 9.23 -1.66
N ARG A 304 6.18 8.96 -0.36
CA ARG A 304 5.62 7.75 0.23
C ARG A 304 4.39 8.10 1.04
N LYS A 305 3.45 7.16 1.11
CA LYS A 305 2.32 7.30 2.04
C LYS A 305 2.86 7.21 3.47
N GLY A 306 2.54 8.20 4.31
CA GLY A 306 3.17 8.34 5.63
C GLY A 306 4.64 8.72 5.53
N ALA A 307 5.01 9.56 4.56
CA ALA A 307 6.35 10.12 4.49
C ALA A 307 6.66 10.92 5.76
N GLU A 308 7.84 10.69 6.32
CA GLU A 308 8.36 11.44 7.46
C GLU A 308 9.20 12.64 6.99
N VAL A 309 9.69 12.58 5.74
CA VAL A 309 10.39 13.67 5.07
C VAL A 309 10.05 13.73 3.58
N LEU A 310 10.19 14.91 2.99
CA LEU A 310 10.23 15.13 1.54
C LEU A 310 11.55 15.80 1.15
N PRO A 311 12.28 15.31 0.14
CA PRO A 311 13.54 15.92 -0.27
C PRO A 311 13.30 17.26 -0.98
N LEU A 312 14.07 18.28 -0.57
CA LEU A 312 14.12 19.61 -1.18
C LEU A 312 15.32 19.76 -2.14
N GLY A 313 16.26 18.82 -2.10
CA GLY A 313 17.51 18.84 -2.86
C GLY A 313 18.70 19.29 -2.00
N GLY A 314 19.92 18.97 -2.46
CA GLY A 314 21.16 19.36 -1.78
C GLY A 314 21.25 18.90 -0.31
N GLY A 315 20.71 17.73 0.01
CA GLY A 315 20.69 17.19 1.38
C GLY A 315 19.70 17.86 2.34
N HIS A 316 18.76 18.67 1.84
CA HIS A 316 17.71 19.29 2.65
C HIS A 316 16.41 18.50 2.56
N TYR A 317 15.70 18.42 3.69
CA TYR A 317 14.50 17.63 3.85
C TYR A 317 13.42 18.41 4.59
N LEU A 318 12.23 18.53 3.98
CA LEU A 318 11.05 19.02 4.68
C LEU A 318 10.54 17.92 5.62
N VAL A 319 10.62 18.15 6.93
CA VAL A 319 10.25 17.18 7.96
C VAL A 319 8.75 17.20 8.22
N ALA A 320 8.17 16.04 8.53
CA ALA A 320 6.76 15.95 8.88
C ALA A 320 6.40 16.85 10.09
N PRO A 321 5.21 17.50 10.08
CA PRO A 321 4.83 18.46 11.11
C PRO A 321 4.56 17.83 12.48
N TRP A 322 4.38 16.50 12.55
CA TRP A 322 4.20 15.76 13.81
C TRP A 322 5.50 15.27 14.45
N ALA A 323 6.65 15.46 13.78
CA ALA A 323 7.94 15.11 14.37
C ALA A 323 8.21 16.03 15.57
N THR A 324 8.40 15.44 16.74
CA THR A 324 8.70 16.16 17.98
C THR A 324 10.20 16.34 18.17
N LYS A 325 11.02 15.46 17.59
CA LYS A 325 12.47 15.53 17.65
C LYS A 325 13.10 15.15 16.32
N VAL A 326 14.13 15.89 15.92
CA VAL A 326 14.99 15.58 14.77
C VAL A 326 16.42 15.55 15.26
N GLU A 327 17.12 14.46 14.95
CA GLU A 327 18.47 14.20 15.44
C GLU A 327 19.36 13.75 14.27
N THR A 328 20.66 14.01 14.40
CA THR A 328 21.68 13.35 13.59
C THR A 328 21.74 11.85 13.90
N PRO A 329 22.41 11.01 13.08
CA PRO A 329 22.49 9.57 13.33
C PRO A 329 23.13 9.20 14.69
N ASP A 330 24.05 10.03 15.19
CA ASP A 330 24.71 9.93 16.49
C ASP A 330 23.87 10.51 17.65
N GLY A 331 22.63 10.97 17.39
CA GLY A 331 21.69 11.39 18.42
C GLY A 331 21.82 12.85 18.87
N LYS A 332 22.52 13.71 18.11
CA LYS A 332 22.57 15.14 18.40
C LYS A 332 21.34 15.83 17.85
N ASP A 333 20.73 16.68 18.67
CA ASP A 333 19.55 17.44 18.28
C ASP A 333 19.85 18.38 17.11
N MET A 334 18.93 18.41 16.16
CA MET A 334 19.00 19.26 14.97
C MET A 334 17.95 20.35 15.04
N THR A 335 18.39 21.60 14.86
CA THR A 335 17.48 22.73 14.70
C THR A 335 16.85 22.70 13.31
N LEU A 336 15.52 22.80 13.24
CA LEU A 336 14.79 22.97 11.98
C LEU A 336 14.60 24.44 11.68
N ARG A 337 14.84 24.84 10.43
CA ARG A 337 14.45 26.17 9.92
C ARG A 337 13.23 26.01 9.04
N GLU A 338 12.10 26.62 9.40
CA GLU A 338 10.85 26.49 8.64
C GLU A 338 10.42 25.02 8.41
N GLY A 339 10.69 24.15 9.38
CA GLY A 339 10.42 22.71 9.27
C GLY A 339 11.37 21.94 8.35
N VAL A 340 12.48 22.53 7.92
CA VAL A 340 13.51 21.92 7.08
C VAL A 340 14.70 21.48 7.93
N ALA A 341 15.12 20.23 7.74
CA ALA A 341 16.38 19.69 8.23
C ALA A 341 17.44 19.75 7.11
N GLY A 342 18.67 20.12 7.47
CA GLY A 342 19.83 20.01 6.59
C GLY A 342 20.57 21.32 6.30
N PRO A 343 21.62 21.26 5.48
CA PRO A 343 22.02 20.10 4.67
C PRO A 343 22.55 18.93 5.52
N VAL A 344 22.10 17.70 5.24
CA VAL A 344 22.67 16.47 5.82
C VAL A 344 23.13 15.53 4.73
N ALA A 345 24.24 14.83 5.00
CA ALA A 345 24.78 13.77 4.18
C ALA A 345 25.28 12.65 5.10
N ALA A 346 25.27 11.41 4.60
CA ALA A 346 25.83 10.31 5.37
C ALA A 346 27.34 10.51 5.52
N ASP A 347 27.85 10.21 6.72
CA ASP A 347 29.27 10.27 7.04
C ASP A 347 30.00 9.01 6.57
N THR A 348 29.95 8.79 5.26
CA THR A 348 30.64 7.68 4.58
C THR A 348 31.31 8.18 3.32
N THR A 349 32.33 7.46 2.86
CA THR A 349 33.09 7.82 1.65
C THR A 349 32.23 7.89 0.39
N CYS A 350 31.16 7.11 0.33
CA CYS A 350 30.21 7.10 -0.78
C CYS A 350 28.97 7.97 -0.53
N ARG A 351 28.91 8.74 0.56
CA ARG A 351 27.77 9.58 0.98
C ARG A 351 26.44 8.83 1.10
N ARG A 352 26.49 7.52 1.36
CA ARG A 352 25.31 6.65 1.59
C ARG A 352 25.36 6.04 2.97
N GLY A 353 24.20 5.89 3.61
CA GLY A 353 24.07 5.42 4.99
C GLY A 353 23.04 6.23 5.78
N PRO A 354 22.96 6.01 7.10
CA PRO A 354 22.10 6.78 8.00
C PRO A 354 22.34 8.29 7.87
N VAL A 355 21.26 9.08 7.82
CA VAL A 355 21.33 10.54 7.61
C VAL A 355 20.60 11.35 8.66
N LEU A 356 19.45 10.88 9.14
CA LEU A 356 18.68 11.58 10.16
C LEU A 356 17.76 10.62 10.92
N ARG A 357 17.52 10.94 12.18
CA ARG A 357 16.56 10.25 13.03
C ARG A 357 15.41 11.20 13.36
N LEU A 358 14.19 10.69 13.23
CA LEU A 358 12.97 11.40 13.59
C LEU A 358 12.30 10.66 14.73
N THR A 359 11.81 11.42 15.70
CA THR A 359 10.96 10.90 16.76
C THR A 359 9.64 11.64 16.73
N ASP A 360 8.56 10.88 16.87
CA ASP A 360 7.19 11.35 17.05
C ASP A 360 6.55 10.58 18.24
N PRO A 361 5.27 10.86 18.58
CA PRO A 361 4.60 10.17 19.68
C PRO A 361 4.40 8.64 19.48
N GLU A 362 4.49 8.12 18.25
CA GLU A 362 4.39 6.69 17.95
C GLU A 362 5.74 5.97 17.96
N GLY A 363 6.84 6.71 17.85
CA GLY A 363 8.18 6.18 18.08
C GLY A 363 9.24 6.90 17.27
N SER A 364 10.36 6.21 17.05
CA SER A 364 11.49 6.76 16.29
C SER A 364 11.73 5.98 15.01
N VAL A 365 12.18 6.70 13.98
CA VAL A 365 12.62 6.15 12.71
C VAL A 365 13.98 6.74 12.34
N MET A 366 14.89 5.87 11.91
CA MET A 366 16.15 6.28 11.28
C MET A 366 15.95 6.26 9.77
N LEU A 367 16.29 7.34 9.10
CA LEU A 367 16.32 7.39 7.64
C LEU A 367 17.77 7.24 7.15
N ALA A 368 17.94 6.53 6.04
CA ALA A 368 19.22 6.36 5.37
C ALA A 368 19.11 6.71 3.89
N GLU A 369 20.16 7.35 3.37
CA GLU A 369 20.37 7.51 1.94
C GLU A 369 21.01 6.23 1.38
N LEU A 370 20.29 5.51 0.53
CA LEU A 370 20.75 4.24 -0.04
C LEU A 370 21.27 4.39 -1.48
N GLY A 371 21.31 5.62 -2.01
CA GLY A 371 21.57 5.93 -3.41
C GLY A 371 20.33 5.81 -4.29
N GLY A 372 19.15 5.73 -3.68
CA GLY A 372 17.87 5.61 -4.36
C GLY A 372 17.23 6.98 -4.60
N PRO A 373 16.00 7.01 -5.12
CA PRO A 373 15.33 8.27 -5.43
C PRO A 373 14.84 9.03 -4.17
N ALA A 374 14.75 8.36 -3.02
CA ALA A 374 14.42 8.99 -1.73
C ALA A 374 15.02 8.18 -0.55
N PRO A 375 15.21 8.81 0.62
CA PRO A 375 15.67 8.11 1.81
C PRO A 375 14.70 7.02 2.27
N ALA A 376 15.26 5.89 2.72
CA ALA A 376 14.52 4.76 3.24
C ALA A 376 14.53 4.73 4.76
N ALA A 377 13.42 4.31 5.38
CA ALA A 377 13.43 3.99 6.81
C ALA A 377 14.26 2.72 7.06
N VAL A 378 15.31 2.80 7.87
CA VAL A 378 16.18 1.67 8.17
C VAL A 378 15.88 1.07 9.53
N ARG A 379 15.86 -0.26 9.57
CA ARG A 379 15.66 -1.07 10.76
C ARG A 379 16.76 -2.10 10.89
N HIS A 380 16.99 -2.51 12.12
CA HIS A 380 17.95 -3.55 12.45
C HIS A 380 17.23 -4.71 13.15
N ARG A 381 17.60 -5.92 12.77
CA ARG A 381 17.16 -7.15 13.43
C ARG A 381 18.39 -7.85 13.97
N ALA A 382 18.35 -8.22 15.25
CA ALA A 382 19.50 -8.83 15.94
C ALA A 382 19.85 -10.23 15.40
N SER A 383 18.83 -11.02 15.04
CA SER A 383 18.99 -12.37 14.49
C SER A 383 17.80 -12.76 13.63
N ALA A 384 17.98 -13.76 12.75
CA ALA A 384 16.89 -14.30 11.94
C ALA A 384 15.76 -14.82 12.86
N GLY A 385 14.56 -14.22 12.78
CA GLY A 385 13.41 -14.52 13.63
C GLY A 385 13.08 -13.48 14.70
N ALA A 386 14.00 -12.56 15.02
CA ALA A 386 13.70 -11.44 15.91
C ALA A 386 12.90 -10.34 15.19
N ASP A 387 12.06 -9.62 15.95
CA ASP A 387 11.32 -8.48 15.41
C ASP A 387 12.29 -7.35 15.02
N PRO A 388 12.13 -6.76 13.81
CA PRO A 388 12.92 -5.61 13.41
C PRO A 388 12.67 -4.41 14.32
N LYS A 389 13.73 -3.80 14.85
CA LYS A 389 13.67 -2.59 15.67
C LYS A 389 14.17 -1.38 14.87
N ALA A 390 13.67 -0.20 15.20
CA ALA A 390 14.24 1.05 14.69
C ALA A 390 15.72 1.13 15.05
N VAL A 391 16.54 1.68 14.15
CA VAL A 391 17.96 1.92 14.43
C VAL A 391 18.07 3.08 15.42
N ALA A 392 18.79 2.85 16.51
CA ALA A 392 19.08 3.87 17.52
C ALA A 392 20.52 4.38 17.41
N PRO A 393 20.82 5.59 17.92
CA PRO A 393 22.18 6.06 18.16
C PRO A 393 23.01 5.01 18.91
N ASP A 394 24.31 4.97 18.62
CA ASP A 394 25.31 4.07 19.23
C ASP A 394 25.00 2.56 19.18
N SER A 395 23.98 2.17 18.42
CA SER A 395 23.54 0.78 18.34
C SER A 395 24.39 -0.03 17.37
N ALA A 396 24.39 -1.36 17.55
CA ALA A 396 24.96 -2.28 16.57
C ALA A 396 24.30 -2.14 15.18
N GLY A 397 23.02 -1.73 15.15
CA GLY A 397 22.28 -1.45 13.93
C GLY A 397 22.81 -0.25 13.17
N LEU A 398 23.17 0.84 13.87
CA LEU A 398 23.76 2.03 13.26
C LEU A 398 25.09 1.67 12.59
N ARG A 399 26.00 1.05 13.34
CA ARG A 399 27.29 0.56 12.82
C ARG A 399 27.15 -0.39 11.64
N LEU A 400 26.10 -1.21 11.62
CA LEU A 400 25.83 -2.11 10.50
C LEU A 400 25.40 -1.31 9.25
N TRP A 401 24.48 -0.37 9.40
CA TRP A 401 24.00 0.45 8.29
C TRP A 401 25.05 1.40 7.71
N GLU A 402 25.97 1.92 8.53
CA GLU A 402 27.13 2.68 8.07
C GLU A 402 28.01 1.86 7.11
N ARG A 403 28.30 0.59 7.48
CA ARG A 403 29.06 -0.33 6.60
C ARG A 403 28.27 -0.71 5.35
N LEU A 404 26.95 -0.89 5.48
CA LEU A 404 26.10 -1.29 4.37
C LEU A 404 25.86 -0.17 3.36
N GLY A 405 25.92 1.10 3.77
CA GLY A 405 25.65 2.24 2.89
C GLY A 405 26.43 2.18 1.58
N CYS A 406 27.73 1.88 1.66
CA CYS A 406 28.56 1.70 0.46
C CYS A 406 28.52 0.29 -0.12
N ALA A 407 28.23 -0.72 0.70
CA ALA A 407 28.27 -2.12 0.29
C ALA A 407 27.05 -2.57 -0.52
N LEU A 408 25.91 -1.90 -0.33
CA LEU A 408 24.68 -2.21 -1.04
C LEU A 408 24.67 -1.53 -2.42
N PRO A 409 24.13 -2.21 -3.45
CA PRO A 409 23.83 -1.54 -4.72
C PRO A 409 22.74 -0.47 -4.48
N ALA A 410 22.82 0.62 -5.22
CA ALA A 410 21.75 1.62 -5.24
C ALA A 410 20.45 0.94 -5.70
N PRO A 411 19.33 1.12 -4.99
CA PRO A 411 18.07 0.52 -5.38
C PRO A 411 17.48 1.26 -6.60
N ASP A 412 17.15 0.50 -7.65
CA ASP A 412 16.58 1.04 -8.90
C ASP A 412 15.14 1.59 -8.74
N ARG A 413 14.48 1.24 -7.63
CA ARG A 413 13.11 1.65 -7.29
C ARG A 413 13.07 2.25 -5.89
N PRO A 414 12.10 3.13 -5.58
CA PRO A 414 11.93 3.67 -4.23
C PRO A 414 11.79 2.56 -3.17
N VAL A 415 12.37 2.80 -2.00
CA VAL A 415 12.33 1.88 -0.84
C VAL A 415 11.68 2.62 0.32
N ASN A 416 10.58 2.07 0.86
CA ASN A 416 9.93 2.64 2.04
C ASN A 416 10.66 2.24 3.32
N GLU A 417 11.01 0.96 3.42
CA GLU A 417 11.67 0.38 4.58
C GLU A 417 12.77 -0.58 4.11
N ALA A 418 13.93 -0.54 4.78
CA ALA A 418 15.00 -1.50 4.61
C ALA A 418 15.37 -2.11 5.96
N VAL A 419 15.42 -3.44 6.04
CA VAL A 419 15.75 -4.19 7.25
C VAL A 419 17.02 -4.98 7.01
N ALA A 420 18.02 -4.84 7.88
CA ALA A 420 19.27 -5.59 7.79
C ALA A 420 19.51 -6.44 9.05
N TRP A 421 20.08 -7.64 8.85
CA TRP A 421 20.56 -8.50 9.92
C TRP A 421 21.75 -9.35 9.47
N GLU A 422 22.69 -9.52 10.37
CA GLU A 422 23.79 -10.48 10.21
C GLU A 422 23.24 -11.89 10.48
N PHE A 423 23.43 -12.81 9.53
CA PHE A 423 23.04 -14.21 9.74
C PHE A 423 24.24 -15.13 9.90
N TRP A 424 25.43 -14.68 9.54
CA TRP A 424 26.66 -15.42 9.75
C TRP A 424 27.84 -14.47 9.97
N SER A 425 28.74 -14.86 10.88
CA SER A 425 30.07 -14.27 11.02
C SER A 425 31.07 -15.37 11.35
N GLY A 426 32.30 -15.21 10.86
CA GLY A 426 33.35 -16.21 11.03
C GLY A 426 34.55 -15.95 10.13
N ARG A 427 35.58 -16.79 10.26
CA ARG A 427 36.80 -16.68 9.46
C ARG A 427 36.57 -17.29 8.07
N LEU A 428 37.00 -16.56 7.05
CA LEU A 428 37.09 -17.08 5.69
C LEU A 428 38.40 -17.87 5.51
N PRO A 429 38.50 -18.75 4.51
CA PRO A 429 39.77 -19.40 4.17
C PRO A 429 40.89 -18.37 4.02
N GLU A 430 42.05 -18.66 4.62
CA GLU A 430 43.24 -17.81 4.54
C GLU A 430 43.05 -16.39 5.13
N GLN A 431 42.04 -16.21 6.01
CA GLN A 431 41.83 -14.97 6.76
C GLN A 431 41.82 -15.21 8.27
N ALA A 432 42.56 -14.40 9.01
CA ALA A 432 42.61 -14.46 10.46
C ALA A 432 41.42 -13.74 11.14
N ARG A 433 40.94 -12.65 10.53
CA ARG A 433 39.85 -11.81 11.06
C ARG A 433 38.48 -12.25 10.48
N PRO A 434 37.38 -12.09 11.24
CA PRO A 434 36.08 -12.57 10.83
C PRO A 434 35.42 -11.67 9.76
N ALA A 435 34.89 -12.29 8.72
CA ALA A 435 33.95 -11.67 7.79
C ALA A 435 32.52 -11.81 8.30
N ARG A 436 31.59 -11.04 7.70
CA ARG A 436 30.18 -10.98 8.08
C ARG A 436 29.31 -11.17 6.85
N TRP A 437 28.26 -11.98 6.98
CA TRP A 437 27.24 -12.17 5.96
C TRP A 437 25.92 -11.56 6.43
N VAL A 438 25.46 -10.57 5.68
CA VAL A 438 24.33 -9.73 6.04
C VAL A 438 23.24 -9.93 5.01
N CYS A 439 22.00 -10.14 5.46
CA CYS A 439 20.83 -10.13 4.60
C CYS A 439 20.12 -8.79 4.78
N THR A 440 19.78 -8.15 3.67
CA THR A 440 19.02 -6.91 3.61
C THR A 440 17.71 -7.18 2.87
N ARG A 441 16.59 -6.83 3.49
CA ARG A 441 15.25 -6.87 2.90
C ARG A 441 14.77 -5.46 2.64
N TYR A 442 14.40 -5.17 1.40
CA TYR A 442 13.72 -3.93 1.02
C TYR A 442 12.23 -4.16 0.92
N THR A 443 11.46 -3.18 1.38
CA THR A 443 10.01 -3.09 1.19
C THR A 443 9.72 -1.88 0.31
N HIS A 444 9.15 -2.12 -0.87
CA HIS A 444 8.84 -1.09 -1.86
C HIS A 444 7.43 -0.51 -1.63
N PRO A 445 7.12 0.66 -2.22
CA PRO A 445 5.74 1.11 -2.34
C PRO A 445 4.84 0.01 -2.92
N GLY A 446 3.67 -0.20 -2.31
CA GLY A 446 2.77 -1.31 -2.66
C GLY A 446 2.98 -2.60 -1.86
N GLY A 447 4.08 -2.71 -1.09
CA GLY A 447 4.32 -3.81 -0.16
C GLY A 447 5.11 -4.99 -0.74
N GLU A 448 5.53 -4.92 -2.00
CA GLU A 448 6.46 -5.88 -2.60
C GLU A 448 7.80 -5.85 -1.85
N THR A 449 8.41 -7.03 -1.66
CA THR A 449 9.70 -7.14 -0.97
C THR A 449 10.76 -7.78 -1.85
N SER A 450 11.98 -7.27 -1.76
CA SER A 450 13.18 -7.87 -2.37
C SER A 450 14.26 -8.11 -1.31
N THR A 451 15.15 -9.06 -1.54
CA THR A 451 16.23 -9.41 -0.60
C THR A 451 17.57 -9.53 -1.29
N GLN A 452 18.62 -9.11 -0.59
CA GLN A 452 20.00 -9.15 -1.05
C GLN A 452 20.91 -9.55 0.09
N ALA A 453 21.80 -10.51 -0.16
CA ALA A 453 22.85 -10.90 0.75
C ALA A 453 24.17 -10.22 0.36
N THR A 454 24.93 -9.80 1.37
CA THR A 454 26.21 -9.12 1.19
C THR A 454 27.24 -9.72 2.13
N LEU A 455 28.38 -10.13 1.59
CA LEU A 455 29.55 -10.54 2.37
C LEU A 455 30.44 -9.31 2.58
N ILE A 456 30.75 -8.99 3.84
CA ILE A 456 31.64 -7.88 4.23
C ILE A 456 32.89 -8.49 4.88
N GLU A 457 34.05 -8.25 4.27
CA GLU A 457 35.35 -8.66 4.77
C GLU A 457 35.88 -7.71 5.85
N PRO A 458 36.84 -8.15 6.69
CA PRO A 458 37.42 -7.34 7.76
C PRO A 458 38.03 -6.01 7.31
N ASN A 459 38.53 -5.95 6.07
CA ASN A 459 39.14 -4.76 5.48
C ASN A 459 38.12 -3.82 4.81
N GLY A 460 36.82 -4.08 4.95
CA GLY A 460 35.74 -3.29 4.34
C GLY A 460 35.41 -3.66 2.90
N ARG A 461 36.16 -4.57 2.27
CA ARG A 461 35.80 -5.11 0.95
C ARG A 461 34.47 -5.87 1.05
N HIS A 462 33.57 -5.63 0.12
CA HIS A 462 32.25 -6.21 0.13
C HIS A 462 31.92 -6.89 -1.20
N HIS A 463 31.07 -7.91 -1.13
CA HIS A 463 30.69 -8.72 -2.28
C HIS A 463 29.19 -8.98 -2.30
N ARG A 464 28.62 -8.89 -3.49
CA ARG A 464 27.23 -9.27 -3.74
C ARG A 464 27.10 -10.78 -3.70
N ALA A 465 26.34 -11.29 -2.75
CA ALA A 465 26.19 -12.73 -2.51
C ALA A 465 24.84 -13.30 -2.96
N GLY A 466 24.16 -12.62 -3.90
CA GLY A 466 22.85 -13.04 -4.42
C GLY A 466 21.69 -12.78 -3.44
N ALA A 467 20.57 -13.45 -3.64
CA ALA A 467 19.39 -13.31 -2.78
C ALA A 467 19.57 -14.06 -1.44
N CYS A 468 18.73 -13.71 -0.45
CA CYS A 468 18.61 -14.43 0.81
C CYS A 468 17.14 -14.63 1.19
N ASP A 469 16.83 -15.73 1.88
CA ASP A 469 15.52 -15.89 2.51
C ASP A 469 15.39 -14.95 3.73
N GLY A 470 14.27 -14.23 3.83
CA GLY A 470 13.97 -13.33 4.93
C GLY A 470 13.74 -14.01 6.29
N GLN A 471 13.44 -15.32 6.31
CA GLN A 471 13.21 -16.12 7.52
C GLN A 471 14.44 -16.92 7.94
N ARG A 472 15.00 -17.71 7.03
CA ARG A 472 16.20 -18.54 7.29
C ARG A 472 17.22 -18.36 6.18
N PRO A 473 17.93 -17.22 6.17
CA PRO A 473 18.80 -16.88 5.06
C PRO A 473 19.88 -17.93 4.84
N VAL A 474 20.05 -18.27 3.56
CA VAL A 474 21.20 -18.98 3.02
C VAL A 474 21.62 -18.26 1.76
N SER A 475 22.91 -18.11 1.56
CA SER A 475 23.47 -17.42 0.40
C SER A 475 24.89 -17.92 0.14
N GLY A 476 25.35 -17.81 -1.10
CA GLY A 476 26.69 -18.18 -1.48
C GLY A 476 27.21 -17.37 -2.67
N LEU A 477 28.53 -17.35 -2.81
CA LEU A 477 29.22 -16.69 -3.91
C LEU A 477 30.56 -17.35 -4.22
N TRP A 478 31.05 -17.09 -5.43
CA TRP A 478 32.47 -17.23 -5.75
C TRP A 478 33.25 -16.07 -5.14
N TRP A 479 34.27 -16.39 -4.37
CA TRP A 479 35.12 -15.45 -3.67
C TRP A 479 36.59 -15.78 -3.93
N ARG A 480 37.42 -14.75 -4.13
CA ARG A 480 38.86 -14.89 -4.35
C ARG A 480 39.62 -14.50 -3.09
N SER A 481 40.44 -15.42 -2.60
CA SER A 481 41.23 -15.21 -1.39
C SER A 481 42.36 -14.20 -1.59
N PRO A 482 42.94 -13.68 -0.49
CA PRO A 482 44.14 -12.85 -0.57
C PRO A 482 45.32 -13.52 -1.29
N ARG A 483 45.44 -14.86 -1.21
CA ARG A 483 46.45 -15.64 -1.96
C ARG A 483 46.03 -15.97 -3.39
N LYS A 484 45.00 -15.28 -3.91
CA LYS A 484 44.50 -15.36 -5.29
C LYS A 484 43.81 -16.69 -5.67
N SER A 485 43.46 -17.52 -4.69
CA SER A 485 42.72 -18.78 -4.89
C SER A 485 41.21 -18.56 -4.89
N TRP A 486 40.48 -19.26 -5.77
CA TRP A 486 39.02 -19.21 -5.86
C TRP A 486 38.35 -20.26 -4.98
N TYR A 487 37.41 -19.80 -4.16
CA TYR A 487 36.54 -20.61 -3.34
C TYR A 487 35.09 -20.29 -3.64
N TYR A 488 34.23 -21.30 -3.56
CA TYR A 488 32.81 -21.09 -3.40
C TYR A 488 32.48 -21.13 -1.92
N LEU A 489 31.95 -20.03 -1.40
CA LEU A 489 31.54 -19.90 -0.01
C LEU A 489 30.02 -19.95 0.06
N ALA A 490 29.48 -20.71 1.00
CA ALA A 490 28.06 -20.69 1.32
C ALA A 490 27.85 -20.63 2.83
N ALA A 491 27.04 -19.68 3.29
CA ALA A 491 26.72 -19.51 4.70
C ALA A 491 25.22 -19.65 4.94
N ALA A 492 24.84 -20.20 6.09
CA ALA A 492 23.44 -20.34 6.50
C ALA A 492 23.17 -19.73 7.89
N ALA A 493 21.91 -19.36 8.11
CA ALA A 493 21.40 -18.90 9.40
C ALA A 493 21.61 -19.94 10.53
N PRO A 494 21.57 -19.53 11.80
CA PRO A 494 21.59 -20.46 12.93
C PRO A 494 20.52 -21.57 12.79
N GLY A 495 20.89 -22.80 13.13
CA GLY A 495 20.00 -23.98 12.99
C GLY A 495 19.83 -24.51 11.56
N ALA A 496 20.69 -24.08 10.63
CA ALA A 496 20.70 -24.56 9.26
C ALA A 496 22.12 -24.89 8.76
N VAL A 497 22.21 -25.87 7.87
CA VAL A 497 23.46 -26.31 7.23
C VAL A 497 23.38 -26.02 5.74
N PRO A 498 24.32 -25.25 5.16
CA PRO A 498 24.32 -24.94 3.74
C PRO A 498 24.70 -26.17 2.89
N ARG A 499 24.13 -26.25 1.69
CA ARG A 499 24.42 -27.25 0.65
C ARG A 499 24.57 -26.57 -0.69
N VAL A 500 25.50 -27.07 -1.49
CA VAL A 500 25.79 -26.54 -2.82
C VAL A 500 25.66 -27.65 -3.86
N LYS A 501 25.15 -27.30 -5.04
CA LYS A 501 25.11 -28.16 -6.23
C LYS A 501 25.62 -27.35 -7.43
N GLY A 502 26.45 -27.96 -8.27
CA GLY A 502 27.07 -27.29 -9.42
C GLY A 502 28.51 -27.79 -9.63
N PRO A 503 29.31 -27.08 -10.44
CA PRO A 503 30.71 -27.43 -10.72
C PRO A 503 31.64 -27.09 -9.54
N VAL A 504 31.38 -27.68 -8.38
CA VAL A 504 32.09 -27.44 -7.13
C VAL A 504 32.44 -28.74 -6.42
N ARG A 505 33.61 -28.79 -5.80
CA ARG A 505 34.03 -29.86 -4.90
C ARG A 505 34.12 -29.33 -3.48
N VAL A 506 33.30 -29.87 -2.58
CA VAL A 506 33.28 -29.47 -1.18
C VAL A 506 34.65 -29.78 -0.55
N ALA A 507 35.30 -28.75 -0.02
CA ALA A 507 36.60 -28.83 0.63
C ALA A 507 36.47 -28.90 2.16
N GLY A 508 35.39 -28.31 2.71
CA GLY A 508 35.12 -28.38 4.13
C GLY A 508 33.75 -27.81 4.51
N LEU A 509 33.24 -28.27 5.64
CA LEU A 509 32.04 -27.75 6.28
C LEU A 509 32.39 -27.51 7.74
N SER A 510 32.35 -26.24 8.18
CA SER A 510 32.57 -25.87 9.57
C SER A 510 31.32 -25.19 10.09
N GLY A 511 30.49 -25.98 10.79
CA GLY A 511 29.18 -25.56 11.30
C GLY A 511 28.28 -25.02 10.19
N ARG A 512 28.21 -23.68 10.09
CA ARG A 512 27.30 -22.94 9.20
C ARG A 512 27.97 -22.33 7.97
N LEU A 513 29.26 -22.62 7.75
CA LEU A 513 30.02 -22.23 6.57
C LEU A 513 30.43 -23.48 5.79
N LEU A 514 30.03 -23.55 4.53
CA LEU A 514 30.54 -24.50 3.55
C LEU A 514 31.56 -23.80 2.67
N VAL A 515 32.72 -24.44 2.52
CA VAL A 515 33.79 -24.05 1.62
C VAL A 515 33.92 -25.11 0.55
N ALA A 516 33.78 -24.72 -0.71
CA ALA A 516 34.03 -25.56 -1.85
C ALA A 516 35.02 -24.90 -2.80
N THR A 517 35.57 -25.70 -3.71
CA THR A 517 36.57 -25.29 -4.69
C THR A 517 36.08 -25.62 -6.09
N GLY A 518 36.54 -24.85 -7.08
CA GLY A 518 36.40 -25.23 -8.47
C GLY A 518 37.35 -26.34 -8.87
N PRO A 519 37.27 -26.84 -10.11
CA PRO A 519 38.26 -27.79 -10.66
C PRO A 519 39.69 -27.25 -10.63
N ARG A 520 39.84 -25.92 -10.78
CA ARG A 520 41.13 -25.20 -10.71
C ARG A 520 41.01 -24.06 -9.72
N LEU A 521 41.97 -23.93 -8.79
CA LEU A 521 41.97 -22.85 -7.78
C LEU A 521 42.32 -21.48 -8.37
N THR A 522 43.03 -21.43 -9.49
CA THR A 522 43.52 -20.19 -10.10
C THR A 522 42.49 -19.50 -11.01
N GLN A 523 41.43 -20.21 -11.41
CA GLN A 523 40.42 -19.73 -12.35
C GLN A 523 39.03 -19.79 -11.71
N ARG A 524 38.23 -18.73 -11.89
CA ARG A 524 36.82 -18.76 -11.49
C ARG A 524 36.08 -19.76 -12.40
N PRO A 525 35.40 -20.78 -11.86
CA PRO A 525 34.66 -21.72 -12.71
C PRO A 525 33.46 -21.06 -13.37
N ASP A 526 33.22 -21.45 -14.62
CA ASP A 526 31.99 -21.14 -15.35
C ASP A 526 30.89 -22.12 -14.93
N GLY A 527 29.70 -21.60 -14.66
CA GLY A 527 28.53 -22.40 -14.29
C GLY A 527 27.81 -21.91 -13.03
N GLN A 528 26.51 -22.15 -13.01
CA GLN A 528 25.65 -21.77 -11.90
C GLN A 528 25.81 -22.75 -10.73
N VAL A 529 26.00 -22.19 -9.53
CA VAL A 529 25.99 -22.97 -8.29
C VAL A 529 24.69 -22.67 -7.56
N THR A 530 23.91 -23.70 -7.30
CA THR A 530 22.68 -23.62 -6.53
C THR A 530 23.00 -23.84 -5.06
N VAL A 531 22.61 -22.89 -4.22
CA VAL A 531 22.75 -22.99 -2.76
C VAL A 531 21.40 -23.25 -2.13
N THR A 532 21.36 -24.21 -1.23
CA THR A 532 20.19 -24.53 -0.40
C THR A 532 20.62 -24.71 1.05
N ALA A 533 19.67 -24.76 1.97
CA ALA A 533 19.94 -25.08 3.36
C ALA A 533 19.02 -26.21 3.82
N ARG A 534 19.53 -27.09 4.68
CA ARG A 534 18.70 -28.04 5.45
C ARG A 534 18.70 -27.62 6.92
N ARG A 535 17.63 -27.97 7.63
CA ARG A 535 17.66 -27.88 9.10
C ARG A 535 18.79 -28.75 9.62
N ALA A 536 19.57 -28.18 10.53
CA ALA A 536 20.62 -28.90 11.26
C ALA A 536 19.99 -29.97 12.15
#